data_AF-E0XY58-F1
#
_entry.id   AF-E0XY58-F1
#
_cell.length_a   1.000
_cell.length_b   1.000
_cell.length_c   1.000
_cell.angle_alpha   90.00
_cell.angle_beta   90.00
_cell.angle_gamma   90.00
#
_symmetry.space_group_name_H-M   'P 1'
#
loop_
_entity.id
_entity.type
_entity.pdbx_description
1 polymer ?
#
loop_
_entity_poly.entity_id
_entity_poly.type
_entity_poly.pdbx_seq_one_letter_code
_entity_poly.pdbx_strand_id
1 'polypeptide(L)' 'MSWISPQGKDPLSNFLIQTTEPILGPIRQLMPKMGMFDLSPMVALLLLNLVILPVVRTAL' A
#
# COMPACT_ATOMS: atom_id res chain seq x y z
N MET A 1 -10.99 5.85 -2.78
CA MET A 1 -10.55 5.89 -4.18
C MET A 1 -9.04 6.02 -4.17
N SER A 2 -8.32 5.03 -4.71
CA SER A 2 -6.89 5.18 -4.99
C SER A 2 -6.74 5.82 -6.36
N TRP A 3 -5.77 6.70 -6.55
CA TRP A 3 -5.43 7.25 -7.86
C TRP A 3 -5.02 6.19 -8.90
N ILE A 4 -4.60 5.00 -8.45
CA ILE A 4 -4.26 3.84 -9.31
C ILE A 4 -5.51 3.08 -9.75
N SER A 5 -6.60 3.16 -8.98
CA SER A 5 -7.91 2.64 -9.38
C SER A 5 -9.02 3.56 -8.87
N PRO A 6 -9.30 4.66 -9.59
CA PRO A 6 -10.30 5.64 -9.19
C PRO A 6 -11.72 5.09 -9.25
N GLN A 7 -11.94 3.95 -9.90
CA GLN A 7 -13.27 3.39 -10.15
C GLN A 7 -13.44 1.98 -9.58
N GLY A 8 -12.39 1.19 -9.34
CA GLY A 8 -12.48 -0.12 -8.66
C GLY A 8 -13.46 -1.12 -9.29
N LYS A 9 -13.83 -0.94 -10.55
CA LYS A 9 -14.96 -1.66 -11.18
C LYS A 9 -14.52 -2.88 -11.97
N ASP A 10 -13.22 -3.07 -12.21
CA ASP A 10 -12.67 -4.21 -12.93
C ASP A 10 -12.19 -5.32 -11.97
N PRO A 11 -12.33 -6.61 -12.35
CA PRO A 11 -11.96 -7.74 -11.49
C PRO A 11 -10.50 -7.73 -11.01
N LEU A 12 -9.58 -7.26 -11.86
CA LEU A 12 -8.15 -7.17 -11.54
C LEU A 12 -7.91 -6.14 -10.45
N SER A 13 -8.51 -4.95 -10.56
CA SER A 13 -8.44 -3.94 -9.49
C SER A 13 -8.99 -4.48 -8.16
N ASN A 14 -10.11 -5.21 -8.18
CA ASN A 14 -10.67 -5.77 -6.95
C ASN A 14 -9.77 -6.83 -6.32
N PHE A 15 -9.13 -7.66 -7.14
CA PHE A 15 -8.14 -8.62 -6.66
C PHE A 15 -6.94 -7.91 -6.03
N LEU A 16 -6.41 -6.88 -6.69
CA LEU A 16 -5.27 -6.10 -6.18
C LEU A 16 -5.62 -5.41 -4.86
N ILE A 17 -6.78 -4.76 -4.77
CA ILE A 17 -7.23 -4.11 -3.53
C ILE A 17 -7.35 -5.14 -2.41
N GLN A 18 -8.08 -6.24 -2.61
CA GLN A 18 -8.25 -7.26 -1.56
C GLN A 18 -6.93 -7.86 -1.07
N THR A 19 -5.99 -8.08 -1.99
CA THR A 19 -4.67 -8.66 -1.65
C THR A 19 -3.78 -7.65 -0.92
N THR A 20 -3.84 -6.37 -1.30
CA THR A 20 -2.95 -5.33 -0.74
C THR A 20 -3.52 -4.64 0.48
N GLU A 21 -4.84 -4.65 0.69
CA GLU A 21 -5.52 -3.94 1.78
C GLU A 21 -5.05 -4.35 3.20
N PRO A 22 -4.72 -5.62 3.50
CA PRO A 22 -4.14 -5.97 4.81
C PRO A 22 -2.85 -5.21 5.15
N ILE A 23 -2.10 -4.77 4.13
CA ILE A 23 -0.85 -4.01 4.28
C ILE A 23 -1.13 -2.51 4.13
N LEU A 24 -1.86 -2.12 3.09
CA LEU A 24 -2.12 -0.71 2.76
C LEU A 24 -3.12 -0.06 3.72
N GLY A 25 -4.11 -0.80 4.21
CA GLY A 25 -5.13 -0.31 5.14
C GLY A 25 -4.54 0.27 6.42
N PRO A 26 -3.70 -0.47 7.17
CA PRO A 26 -3.01 0.06 8.35
C PRO A 26 -2.13 1.28 8.04
N ILE A 27 -1.39 1.25 6.94
CA ILE A 27 -0.55 2.39 6.53
C ILE A 27 -1.42 3.62 6.25
N ARG A 28 -2.55 3.43 5.57
CA ARG A 28 -3.51 4.49 5.24
C ARG A 28 -4.14 5.11 6.49
N GLN A 29 -4.35 4.33 7.55
CA GLN A 29 -4.86 4.84 8.84
C GLN A 29 -3.83 5.69 9.59
N LEU A 30 -2.53 5.47 9.39
CA LEU A 30 -1.46 6.25 10.00
C LEU A 30 -1.17 7.56 9.27
N MET A 31 -1.54 7.65 7.99
CA MET A 31 -1.33 8.84 7.19
C MET A 31 -2.36 9.94 7.50
N PRO A 32 -2.00 11.22 7.31
CA PRO A 32 -2.98 12.31 7.31
C PRO A 32 -4.06 12.08 6.23
N LYS A 33 -5.25 12.66 6.42
CA LYS A 33 -6.35 12.53 5.44
C LYS A 33 -5.99 13.28 4.15
N MET A 34 -5.52 12.54 3.14
CA MET A 34 -5.09 13.08 1.84
C MET A 34 -6.23 13.18 0.79
N GLY A 35 -7.50 13.08 1.22
CA GLY A 35 -8.65 13.12 0.31
C GLY A 35 -8.68 11.92 -0.65
N MET A 36 -8.72 12.18 -1.96
CA MET A 36 -8.75 11.13 -3.00
C MET A 36 -7.36 10.57 -3.35
N PHE A 37 -6.29 11.09 -2.76
CA PHE A 37 -4.95 10.65 -3.06
C PHE A 37 -4.52 9.57 -2.07
N ASP A 38 -4.26 8.35 -2.56
CA ASP A 38 -3.77 7.25 -1.75
C ASP A 38 -2.26 7.07 -1.93
N LEU A 39 -1.49 7.59 -0.97
CA LEU A 39 -0.03 7.45 -0.92
C LEU A 39 0.43 6.19 -0.18
N SER A 40 -0.50 5.37 0.35
CA SER A 40 -0.15 4.15 1.09
C SER A 40 0.71 3.18 0.27
N PRO A 41 0.53 3.00 -1.06
CA PRO A 41 1.41 2.12 -1.83
C PRO A 41 2.86 2.61 -1.84
N MET A 42 3.08 3.93 -1.91
CA MET A 42 4.42 4.50 -1.95
C MET A 42 5.13 4.36 -0.60
N VAL A 43 4.38 4.59 0.49
CA VAL A 43 4.88 4.36 1.85
C VAL A 43 5.20 2.88 2.08
N ALA A 44 4.34 1.97 1.62
CA ALA A 44 4.59 0.52 1.71
C ALA A 44 5.88 0.11 0.99
N LEU A 45 6.11 0.63 -0.23
CA LEU A 45 7.34 0.40 -0.98
C LEU A 45 8.58 0.96 -0.28
N LEU A 46 8.48 2.16 0.32
CA LEU A 46 9.58 2.73 1.10
C LEU A 46 9.92 1.89 2.33
N LEU A 47 8.91 1.45 3.09
CA LEU A 47 9.10 0.58 4.25
C LEU A 47 9.72 -0.77 3.86
N LEU A 48 9.27 -1.34 2.74
CA LEU A 48 9.84 -2.57 2.20
C LEU A 48 11.33 -2.40 1.89
N ASN A 49 11.70 -1.33 1.18
CA ASN A 49 13.08 -1.10 0.75
C ASN A 49 14.02 -0.69 1.89
N LEU A 50 13.56 0.18 2.80
CA LEU A 50 14.42 0.80 3.80
C LEU A 50 14.45 0.07 5.14
N VAL A 51 13.41 -0.72 5.45
CA VAL A 51 13.28 -1.39 6.75
C VAL A 51 13.29 -2.90 6.58
N ILE A 52 12.38 -3.44 5.78
CA ILE A 52 12.16 -4.89 5.71
C ILE A 52 13.32 -5.59 4.98
N LEU A 53 13.72 -5.12 3.80
CA LEU A 53 14.78 -5.76 3.01
C LEU A 53 16.14 -5.80 3.75
N PRO A 54 16.63 -4.72 4.38
CA PRO A 54 17.86 -4.78 5.16
C PRO A 54 17.76 -5.76 6.33
N VAL A 55 16.65 -5.73 7.08
CA VAL A 55 16.43 -6.62 8.23
C VAL A 55 16.48 -8.09 7.81
N VAL A 56 15.79 -8.46 6.72
CA VAL A 56 15.80 -9.82 6.19
C VAL A 56 17.21 -10.24 5.77
N ARG A 57 17.97 -9.37 5.09
CA ARG A 57 19.35 -9.66 4.66
C ARG A 57 20.32 -9.82 5.83
N THR A 58 20.07 -9.15 6.95
CA THR A 58 20.90 -9.28 8.16
C THR A 58 20.48 -10.46 9.05
N ALA A 59 19.28 -11.01 8.85
CA ALA A 59 18.73 -12.10 9.64
C ALA A 59 18.89 -13.50 9.00
N LEU A 60 19.36 -13.55 7.75
CA LEU A 60 19.71 -14.76 6.99
C LEU A 60 21.23 -14.85 6.84
#